data_AF-A0A922FCG7-F1
#
_entry.id   AF-A0A922FCG7-F1
#
_cell.length_a   1.000
_cell.length_b   1.000
_cell.length_c   1.000
_cell.angle_alpha   90.00
_cell.angle_beta   90.00
_cell.angle_gamma   90.00
#
_symmetry.space_group_name_H-M   'P 1'
#
loop_
_entity.id
_entity.type
_entity.pdbx_description
1 polymer ?
#
loop_
_entity_poly.entity_id
_entity_poly.type
_entity_poly.pdbx_seq_one_letter_code
_entity_poly.pdbx_strand_id
1 'polypeptide(L)'
;MAAAATSSFSSSLSVRTSSSSSSICKTPKPVSKPFSLGFATSFSKGLKALRATTPGFVGGSALGAKMVSVPAIKPLTLLDFETKVFKKENVNLAGNDEYIVRGGRNLFPLLVDAFKGIKQIGVIGWGSQGPAQAQNLRDSLAEAKSDIVVKIGLRTGSRSFAEARAAGFTEENGTLGDMWETVSGSDLVLLLISDSAQADNYEKVFSHMKPNSILGLSHGFLLGHLQSMGRDFPKEISVIAVCPKGMGPSVRRLYVQGKEINGAGINSSFAVHQEVDGRATDVALGWSVALGSPFTFATTLEQEYKSDIFGERGILLGAVHGIVESLFRRYTENGMSEDLAYKNTVECITGIISKTISTKGMLAVYNSLSEEGKREFESAYSASFYPCMDILYECYEDVASGSEIRSVVLAGRRFYEKDGLPAFPMGKIDQTRMWKVGERVRLARPAGDLGPLYPFTAGVYVALMMAQIEILRKKGHSYSEIINESVIESVDSLNPFMHARGVSFMVDNCSTTARLGSRKWAPRFDYIITQQALVAVDNGALINRDLISNFLSDPVHGAIEVCAQLRPTVDISVPPDADFVRPELRQSSN
;
A
#
# COMPACT_ATOMS: atom_id res chain seq x y z
N MET A 1 -17.06 38.46 46.72
CA MET A 1 -18.31 38.33 47.48
C MET A 1 -18.86 36.92 47.24
N ALA A 2 -19.17 36.21 48.34
CA ALA A 2 -20.06 35.04 48.53
C ALA A 2 -20.21 34.00 47.39
N ALA A 3 -19.71 32.76 47.53
CA ALA A 3 -20.30 31.58 48.23
C ALA A 3 -21.14 30.71 47.25
N ALA A 4 -21.17 29.37 47.24
CA ALA A 4 -20.86 28.29 48.21
C ALA A 4 -20.53 26.99 47.41
N ALA A 5 -19.49 26.19 47.73
CA ALA A 5 -19.40 25.08 48.72
C ALA A 5 -19.74 23.68 48.13
N THR A 6 -18.74 22.78 47.97
CA THR A 6 -18.45 21.53 48.78
C THR A 6 -19.23 20.27 48.33
N SER A 7 -18.74 19.02 48.28
CA SER A 7 -17.53 18.35 48.81
C SER A 7 -17.44 16.87 48.36
N SER A 8 -16.21 16.36 48.26
CA SER A 8 -15.63 15.02 48.60
C SER A 8 -16.40 13.70 48.41
N PHE A 9 -15.68 12.66 47.96
CA PHE A 9 -15.61 11.37 48.70
C PHE A 9 -14.27 10.64 48.49
N SER A 10 -13.76 10.10 49.59
CA SER A 10 -12.48 9.42 49.79
C SER A 10 -12.65 7.90 49.94
N SER A 11 -11.51 7.21 49.86
CA SER A 11 -11.26 5.76 49.93
C SER A 11 -11.57 5.09 51.28
N SER A 12 -11.78 3.77 51.25
CA SER A 12 -11.32 2.86 52.33
C SER A 12 -11.17 1.41 51.86
N LEU A 13 -10.03 0.82 52.20
CA LEU A 13 -9.76 -0.63 52.22
C LEU A 13 -10.41 -1.25 53.47
N SER A 14 -10.75 -2.54 53.40
CA SER A 14 -10.75 -3.40 54.59
C SER A 14 -10.25 -4.82 54.27
N VAL A 15 -9.58 -5.39 55.28
CA VAL A 15 -8.77 -6.62 55.33
C VAL A 15 -9.51 -7.67 56.18
N ARG A 16 -9.24 -8.98 55.95
CA ARG A 16 -9.10 -10.12 56.91
C ARG A 16 -9.79 -11.40 56.41
N THR A 17 -9.39 -12.65 56.68
CA THR A 17 -8.19 -13.36 57.18
C THR A 17 -8.45 -14.86 56.98
N SER A 18 -7.38 -15.62 56.69
CA SER A 18 -7.08 -17.06 56.85
C SER A 18 -7.99 -17.99 57.69
N SER A 19 -8.08 -19.28 57.27
CA SER A 19 -7.55 -20.43 58.04
C SER A 19 -7.53 -21.75 57.23
N SER A 20 -6.64 -22.64 57.68
CA SER A 20 -5.98 -23.79 57.05
C SER A 20 -6.62 -25.16 57.32
N SER A 21 -6.31 -26.17 56.50
CA SER A 21 -5.95 -27.52 57.00
C SER A 21 -5.07 -28.28 55.99
N SER A 22 -4.20 -29.14 56.53
CA SER A 22 -3.02 -29.75 55.94
C SER A 22 -3.19 -31.25 55.69
N SER A 23 -2.44 -31.85 54.76
CA SER A 23 -1.73 -33.14 55.00
C SER A 23 -0.80 -33.59 53.85
N ILE A 24 0.49 -33.59 54.18
CA ILE A 24 1.48 -34.67 54.06
C ILE A 24 1.84 -35.28 52.68
N CYS A 25 3.10 -35.03 52.36
CA CYS A 25 4.06 -35.59 51.39
C CYS A 25 4.11 -37.14 51.26
N LYS A 26 4.37 -37.63 50.03
CA LYS A 26 5.23 -38.80 49.70
C LYS A 26 5.34 -39.03 48.17
N THR A 27 6.55 -38.89 47.62
CA THR A 27 7.08 -39.67 46.46
C THR A 27 7.97 -40.81 47.04
N PRO A 28 8.38 -41.92 46.34
CA PRO A 28 8.74 -42.01 44.91
C PRO A 28 8.53 -43.39 44.18
N LYS A 29 8.71 -43.40 42.84
CA LYS A 29 9.55 -44.31 42.00
C LYS A 29 8.94 -44.68 40.63
N PRO A 30 9.80 -44.92 39.61
CA PRO A 30 9.42 -45.01 38.20
C PRO A 30 9.23 -46.47 37.73
N VAL A 31 8.43 -46.66 36.68
CA VAL A 31 8.33 -47.94 35.95
C VAL A 31 8.86 -47.72 34.53
N SER A 32 9.92 -48.46 34.22
CA SER A 32 10.51 -48.64 32.91
C SER A 32 9.87 -49.83 32.18
N LYS A 33 9.71 -49.72 30.85
CA LYS A 33 10.10 -50.76 29.87
C LYS A 33 10.00 -50.22 28.43
N PRO A 34 10.81 -50.76 27.50
CA PRO A 34 11.23 -50.08 26.28
C PRO A 34 10.39 -50.50 25.06
N PHE A 35 10.29 -49.62 24.06
CA PHE A 35 9.99 -50.04 22.69
C PHE A 35 10.99 -49.42 21.73
N SER A 36 11.81 -50.32 21.16
CA SER A 36 12.72 -50.11 20.04
C SER A 36 11.92 -50.23 18.75
N LEU A 37 12.09 -49.30 17.82
CA LEU A 37 11.71 -49.49 16.41
C LEU A 37 12.91 -49.10 15.57
N GLY A 38 13.56 -50.15 15.05
CA GLY A 38 14.77 -50.08 14.27
C GLY A 38 14.55 -49.55 12.86
N PHE A 39 15.62 -48.93 12.35
CA PHE A 39 15.84 -48.69 10.94
C PHE A 39 15.91 -50.02 10.19
N ALA A 40 15.02 -50.23 9.22
CA ALA A 40 15.12 -51.30 8.24
C ALA A 40 15.51 -50.69 6.89
N THR A 41 16.77 -50.91 6.51
CA THR A 41 17.27 -50.77 5.14
C THR A 41 16.86 -52.00 4.35
N SER A 42 16.16 -51.82 3.23
CA SER A 42 15.91 -52.90 2.27
C SER A 42 16.55 -52.55 0.93
N PHE A 43 17.60 -53.30 0.62
CA PHE A 43 18.16 -53.40 -0.73
C PHE A 43 17.26 -54.32 -1.57
N SER A 44 16.91 -53.89 -2.78
CA SER A 44 16.61 -54.83 -3.86
C SER A 44 17.27 -54.36 -5.17
N LYS A 45 17.98 -55.30 -5.79
CA LYS A 45 18.68 -55.21 -7.09
C LYS A 45 17.67 -55.39 -8.22
N GLY A 46 17.92 -54.77 -9.39
CA GLY A 46 17.29 -55.23 -10.64
C GLY A 46 17.32 -54.28 -11.84
N LEU A 47 18.51 -54.08 -12.42
CA LEU A 47 18.83 -53.85 -13.84
C LEU A 47 17.76 -53.26 -14.81
N LYS A 48 18.14 -52.19 -15.52
CA LYS A 48 18.62 -52.28 -16.93
C LYS A 48 19.26 -50.95 -17.40
N ALA A 49 20.40 -51.11 -18.06
CA ALA A 49 21.23 -50.04 -18.61
C ALA A 49 20.86 -49.71 -20.06
N LEU A 50 21.12 -48.47 -20.49
CA LEU A 50 21.43 -48.15 -21.89
C LEU A 50 22.47 -47.01 -21.94
N ARG A 51 23.50 -47.27 -22.75
CA ARG A 51 24.79 -46.59 -22.86
C ARG A 51 24.68 -45.14 -23.33
N ALA A 52 25.55 -44.27 -22.81
CA ALA A 52 25.98 -43.05 -23.49
C ALA A 52 27.46 -43.18 -23.86
N THR A 53 27.76 -43.06 -25.15
CA THR A 53 29.11 -42.99 -25.72
C THR A 53 29.67 -41.58 -25.59
N THR A 54 30.89 -41.45 -25.06
CA THR A 54 31.70 -40.23 -25.19
C THR A 54 32.57 -40.32 -26.46
N PRO A 55 32.90 -39.16 -27.04
CA PRO A 55 34.26 -38.93 -27.47
C PRO A 55 34.82 -37.69 -26.76
N GLY A 56 36.00 -37.86 -26.17
CA GLY A 56 36.77 -36.75 -25.62
C GLY A 56 37.36 -35.90 -26.74
N PHE A 57 37.43 -34.59 -26.49
CA PHE A 57 38.41 -33.70 -27.12
C PHE A 57 38.84 -32.64 -26.11
N VAL A 58 40.15 -32.45 -26.05
CA VAL A 58 40.89 -31.52 -25.20
C VAL A 58 40.94 -30.15 -25.90
N GLY A 59 40.75 -29.06 -25.16
CA GLY A 59 41.01 -27.71 -25.67
C GLY A 59 40.41 -26.62 -24.78
N GLY A 60 41.27 -25.90 -24.05
CA GLY A 60 40.85 -24.78 -23.20
C GLY A 60 40.36 -23.58 -24.01
N SER A 61 39.41 -22.83 -23.45
CA SER A 61 39.20 -21.40 -23.72
C SER A 61 38.19 -20.79 -22.73
N ALA A 62 38.51 -19.54 -22.38
CA ALA A 62 37.76 -18.53 -21.65
C ALA A 62 36.32 -18.84 -21.21
N LEU A 63 36.06 -18.65 -19.91
CA LEU A 63 34.73 -18.46 -19.33
C LEU A 63 34.10 -17.17 -19.89
N GLY A 64 33.56 -17.24 -21.11
CA GLY A 64 32.55 -16.30 -21.56
C GLY A 64 31.26 -16.55 -20.79
N ALA A 65 30.86 -15.57 -19.96
CA ALA A 65 29.56 -15.58 -19.31
C ALA A 65 28.47 -15.71 -20.40
N LYS A 66 27.84 -16.88 -20.48
CA LYS A 66 26.64 -17.07 -21.30
C LYS A 66 25.55 -16.18 -20.71
N MET A 67 25.14 -15.18 -21.48
CA MET A 67 23.93 -14.42 -21.24
C MET A 67 22.80 -15.40 -20.92
N VAL A 68 22.25 -15.28 -19.71
CA VAL A 68 20.99 -15.89 -19.35
C VAL A 68 19.96 -15.35 -20.33
N SER A 69 19.27 -16.26 -21.04
CA SER A 69 18.23 -15.91 -21.99
C SER A 69 17.21 -14.99 -21.32
N VAL A 70 17.08 -13.77 -21.84
CA VAL A 70 16.06 -12.80 -21.44
C VAL A 70 14.70 -13.50 -21.55
N PRO A 71 13.87 -13.53 -20.49
CA PRO A 71 12.52 -14.08 -20.58
C PRO A 71 11.76 -13.35 -21.69
N ALA A 72 10.99 -14.08 -22.49
CA ALA A 72 10.13 -13.50 -23.51
C ALA A 72 9.27 -12.38 -22.88
N ILE A 73 9.36 -11.16 -23.44
CA ILE A 73 8.55 -10.02 -23.01
C ILE A 73 7.10 -10.42 -23.22
N LYS A 74 6.33 -10.60 -22.13
CA LYS A 74 4.89 -10.77 -22.23
C LYS A 74 4.32 -9.46 -22.79
N PRO A 75 3.51 -9.50 -23.87
CA PRO A 75 2.86 -8.30 -24.35
C PRO A 75 1.97 -7.71 -23.24
N LEU A 76 1.97 -6.38 -23.13
CA LEU A 76 1.07 -5.64 -22.24
C LEU A 76 -0.38 -6.06 -22.55
N THR A 77 -1.07 -6.59 -21.53
CA THR A 77 -2.48 -6.97 -21.66
C THR A 77 -3.34 -5.73 -21.77
N LEU A 78 -3.93 -5.51 -22.94
CA LEU A 78 -5.00 -4.54 -23.12
C LEU A 78 -6.25 -5.06 -22.40
N LEU A 79 -6.64 -4.41 -21.29
CA LEU A 79 -7.95 -4.61 -20.69
C LEU A 79 -8.94 -3.60 -21.25
N ASP A 80 -10.06 -4.11 -21.77
CA ASP A 80 -11.21 -3.31 -22.17
C ASP A 80 -12.43 -3.69 -21.31
N PHE A 81 -13.38 -2.77 -21.20
CA PHE A 81 -14.60 -2.94 -20.42
C PHE A 81 -15.78 -2.25 -21.10
N GLU A 82 -16.98 -2.77 -20.85
CA GLU A 82 -18.22 -2.19 -21.35
C GLU A 82 -18.98 -1.51 -20.22
N THR A 83 -19.37 -0.26 -20.43
CA THR A 83 -20.19 0.54 -19.51
C THR A 83 -21.38 1.10 -20.26
N LYS A 84 -22.56 1.04 -19.64
CA LYS A 84 -23.79 1.59 -20.21
C LYS A 84 -24.11 2.98 -19.67
N VAL A 85 -23.42 3.39 -18.60
CA VAL A 85 -23.73 4.60 -17.83
C VAL A 85 -22.66 5.67 -18.03
N PHE A 86 -21.38 5.29 -18.05
CA PHE A 86 -20.28 6.23 -18.07
C PHE A 86 -19.63 6.33 -19.45
N LYS A 87 -19.00 7.48 -19.71
CA LYS A 87 -18.23 7.67 -20.94
C LYS A 87 -16.86 7.00 -20.79
N LYS A 88 -16.62 5.95 -21.58
CA LYS A 88 -15.30 5.34 -21.77
C LYS A 88 -14.43 6.25 -22.64
N GLU A 89 -13.21 6.55 -22.18
CA GLU A 89 -12.22 7.34 -22.91
C GLU A 89 -10.97 6.50 -23.15
N ASN A 90 -10.38 6.63 -24.33
CA ASN A 90 -9.10 6.01 -24.66
C ASN A 90 -7.96 6.98 -24.34
N VAL A 91 -6.88 6.47 -23.76
CA VAL A 91 -5.62 7.19 -23.54
C VAL A 91 -4.47 6.38 -24.13
N ASN A 92 -3.56 7.04 -24.83
CA ASN A 92 -2.36 6.40 -25.38
C ASN A 92 -1.17 6.68 -24.46
N LEU A 93 -0.63 5.63 -23.85
CA LEU A 93 0.51 5.69 -22.95
C LEU A 93 1.69 4.94 -23.58
N ALA A 94 2.65 5.71 -24.10
CA ALA A 94 3.84 5.16 -24.76
C ALA A 94 3.52 4.19 -25.92
N GLY A 95 2.49 4.50 -26.72
CA GLY A 95 2.03 3.65 -27.82
C GLY A 95 1.08 2.52 -27.41
N ASN A 96 0.70 2.44 -26.13
CA ASN A 96 -0.27 1.47 -25.62
C ASN A 96 -1.59 2.18 -25.34
N ASP A 97 -2.63 1.75 -26.03
CA ASP A 97 -3.98 2.22 -25.76
C ASP A 97 -4.48 1.62 -24.44
N GLU A 98 -5.11 2.44 -23.62
CA GLU A 98 -5.77 2.02 -22.38
C GLU A 98 -7.11 2.76 -22.25
N TYR A 99 -8.07 2.13 -21.56
CA TYR A 99 -9.40 2.73 -21.36
C TYR A 99 -9.59 3.20 -19.93
N ILE A 100 -10.15 4.40 -19.79
CA ILE A 100 -10.44 5.05 -18.52
C ILE A 100 -11.86 5.61 -18.49
N VAL A 101 -12.33 5.92 -17.28
CA VAL A 101 -13.48 6.81 -17.04
C VAL A 101 -12.99 8.01 -16.23
N ARG A 102 -13.18 9.22 -16.74
CA ARG A 102 -12.94 10.45 -15.95
C ARG A 102 -14.05 10.61 -14.92
N GLY A 103 -13.70 11.04 -13.71
CA GLY A 103 -14.65 11.40 -12.68
C GLY A 103 -15.04 12.87 -12.70
N GLY A 104 -15.76 13.26 -11.65
CA GLY A 104 -16.25 14.62 -11.46
C GLY A 104 -17.63 14.61 -10.79
N ARG A 105 -17.92 15.63 -9.98
CA ARG A 105 -19.21 15.80 -9.31
C ARG A 105 -20.37 15.94 -10.30
N ASN A 106 -20.09 16.49 -11.48
CA ASN A 106 -21.05 16.57 -12.57
C ASN A 106 -21.57 15.20 -13.05
N LEU A 107 -20.93 14.09 -12.66
CA LEU A 107 -21.36 12.73 -12.97
C LEU A 107 -22.22 12.09 -11.87
N PHE A 108 -22.38 12.74 -10.70
CA PHE A 108 -23.16 12.17 -9.60
C PHE A 108 -24.62 11.86 -9.95
N PRO A 109 -25.32 12.62 -10.81
CA PRO A 109 -26.67 12.22 -11.26
C PRO A 109 -26.74 10.83 -11.90
N LEU A 110 -25.63 10.34 -12.49
CA LEU A 110 -25.56 9.01 -13.11
C LEU A 110 -25.44 7.87 -12.09
N LEU A 111 -25.18 8.18 -10.81
CA LEU A 111 -25.03 7.16 -9.76
C LEU A 111 -26.32 6.36 -9.54
N VAL A 112 -27.48 6.96 -9.78
CA VAL A 112 -28.79 6.28 -9.67
C VAL A 112 -28.89 5.14 -10.68
N ASP A 113 -28.41 5.36 -11.91
CA ASP A 113 -28.41 4.34 -12.97
C ASP A 113 -27.29 3.31 -12.74
N ALA A 114 -26.10 3.76 -12.33
CA ALA A 114 -24.95 2.90 -12.03
C ALA A 114 -25.25 1.90 -10.90
N PHE A 115 -25.98 2.33 -9.87
CA PHE A 115 -26.35 1.51 -8.72
C PHE A 115 -27.74 0.89 -8.83
N LYS A 116 -28.27 0.72 -10.05
CA LYS A 116 -29.56 0.06 -10.23
C LYS A 116 -29.58 -1.32 -9.59
N GLY A 117 -30.60 -1.56 -8.75
CA GLY A 117 -30.76 -2.81 -7.99
C GLY A 117 -30.04 -2.82 -6.63
N ILE A 118 -29.30 -1.77 -6.27
CA ILE A 118 -28.71 -1.58 -4.95
C ILE A 118 -29.64 -0.68 -4.13
N LYS A 119 -30.00 -1.12 -2.92
CA LYS A 119 -30.75 -0.32 -1.93
C LYS A 119 -29.90 -0.01 -0.70
N GLN A 120 -29.01 -0.93 -0.33
CA GLN A 120 -28.06 -0.73 0.76
C GLN A 120 -26.63 -1.08 0.34
N ILE A 121 -25.71 -0.17 0.61
CA ILE A 121 -24.26 -0.37 0.52
C ILE A 121 -23.75 -0.59 1.94
N GLY A 122 -23.25 -1.80 2.21
CA GLY A 122 -22.66 -2.17 3.50
C GLY A 122 -21.17 -1.89 3.51
N VAL A 123 -20.71 -0.91 4.29
CA VAL A 123 -19.29 -0.61 4.44
C VAL A 123 -18.77 -1.32 5.69
N ILE A 124 -17.97 -2.36 5.50
CA ILE A 124 -17.57 -3.27 6.57
C ILE A 124 -16.18 -2.90 7.08
N GLY A 125 -16.10 -2.42 8.33
CA GLY A 125 -14.86 -1.95 8.96
C GLY A 125 -14.68 -0.43 8.95
N TRP A 126 -13.86 0.06 9.88
CA TRP A 126 -13.59 1.49 10.10
C TRP A 126 -12.09 1.80 10.21
N GLY A 127 -11.29 1.13 9.36
CA GLY A 127 -9.83 1.31 9.30
C GLY A 127 -9.41 2.63 8.65
N SER A 128 -8.51 2.57 7.66
CA SER A 128 -8.10 3.77 6.90
C SER A 128 -9.10 4.09 5.78
N GLN A 129 -9.44 3.11 4.95
CA GLN A 129 -10.37 3.28 3.82
C GLN A 129 -11.84 3.41 4.25
N GLY A 130 -12.29 2.65 5.24
CA GLY A 130 -13.69 2.63 5.71
C GLY A 130 -14.30 4.01 5.99
N PRO A 131 -13.69 4.85 6.85
CA PRO A 131 -14.20 6.18 7.15
C PRO A 131 -14.26 7.10 5.93
N ALA A 132 -13.24 7.05 5.07
CA ALA A 132 -13.15 7.92 3.89
C ALA A 132 -14.21 7.56 2.85
N GLN A 133 -14.28 6.27 2.49
CA GLN A 133 -15.20 5.80 1.47
C GLN A 133 -16.65 5.91 1.90
N ALA A 134 -16.98 5.56 3.16
CA ALA A 134 -18.32 5.71 3.68
C ALA A 134 -18.83 7.16 3.60
N GLN A 135 -18.00 8.12 4.01
CA GLN A 135 -18.37 9.53 3.97
C GLN A 135 -18.47 10.07 2.55
N ASN A 136 -17.55 9.68 1.65
CA ASN A 136 -17.60 10.12 0.25
C ASN A 136 -18.84 9.55 -0.46
N LEU A 137 -19.12 8.24 -0.30
CA LEU A 137 -20.33 7.61 -0.82
C LEU A 137 -21.60 8.28 -0.31
N ARG A 138 -21.71 8.51 1.01
CA ARG A 138 -22.84 9.21 1.60
C ARG A 138 -23.03 10.61 1.01
N ASP A 139 -21.95 11.39 0.95
CA ASP A 139 -21.99 12.76 0.44
C ASP A 139 -22.41 12.78 -1.05
N SER A 140 -21.84 11.90 -1.88
CA SER A 140 -22.14 11.80 -3.31
C SER A 140 -23.56 11.29 -3.60
N LEU A 141 -24.05 10.32 -2.86
CA LEU A 141 -25.41 9.81 -3.00
C LEU A 141 -26.46 10.85 -2.56
N ALA A 142 -26.16 11.64 -1.52
CA ALA A 142 -27.00 12.75 -1.11
C ALA A 142 -27.06 13.84 -2.20
N GLU A 143 -25.92 14.18 -2.82
CA GLU A 143 -25.85 15.14 -3.93
C GLU A 143 -26.59 14.61 -5.18
N ALA A 144 -26.52 13.30 -5.44
CA ALA A 144 -27.28 12.62 -6.49
C ALA A 144 -28.78 12.46 -6.17
N LYS A 145 -29.23 12.81 -4.95
CA LYS A 145 -30.59 12.59 -4.43
C LYS A 145 -31.04 11.13 -4.51
N SER A 146 -30.10 10.21 -4.31
CA SER A 146 -30.37 8.78 -4.24
C SER A 146 -30.94 8.40 -2.86
N ASP A 147 -31.80 7.38 -2.84
CA ASP A 147 -32.38 6.77 -1.64
C ASP A 147 -31.53 5.62 -1.07
N ILE A 148 -30.37 5.33 -1.67
CA ILE A 148 -29.47 4.27 -1.24
C ILE A 148 -28.90 4.56 0.15
N VAL A 149 -29.00 3.57 1.04
CA VAL A 149 -28.46 3.67 2.40
C VAL A 149 -27.01 3.18 2.44
N VAL A 150 -26.11 4.03 2.95
CA VAL A 150 -24.74 3.62 3.32
C VAL A 150 -24.74 3.21 4.78
N LYS A 151 -24.59 1.91 5.07
CA LYS A 151 -24.62 1.35 6.44
C LYS A 151 -23.25 0.80 6.82
N ILE A 152 -22.74 1.19 7.98
CA ILE A 152 -21.47 0.74 8.53
C ILE A 152 -21.68 -0.54 9.33
N GLY A 153 -20.93 -1.58 9.00
CA GLY A 153 -20.91 -2.84 9.73
C GLY A 153 -19.63 -2.98 10.53
N LEU A 154 -19.73 -3.06 11.86
CA LEU A 154 -18.59 -3.27 12.75
C LEU A 154 -18.76 -4.55 13.57
N ARG A 155 -17.64 -5.23 13.86
CA ARG A 155 -17.65 -6.38 14.78
C ARG A 155 -18.11 -5.93 16.18
N THR A 156 -18.82 -6.82 16.88
CA THR A 156 -19.20 -6.60 18.28
C THR A 156 -17.98 -6.20 19.14
N GLY A 157 -18.14 -5.15 19.95
CA GLY A 157 -17.06 -4.63 20.80
C GLY A 157 -15.96 -3.84 20.07
N SER A 158 -16.17 -3.47 18.79
CA SER A 158 -15.25 -2.57 18.09
C SER A 158 -15.11 -1.23 18.82
N ARG A 159 -13.88 -0.72 18.93
CA ARG A 159 -13.63 0.61 19.53
C ARG A 159 -14.09 1.74 18.61
N SER A 160 -14.25 1.46 17.31
CA SER A 160 -14.59 2.44 16.28
C SER A 160 -16.08 2.77 16.18
N PHE A 161 -16.96 2.17 17.00
CA PHE A 161 -18.38 2.57 17.03
C PHE A 161 -18.53 4.06 17.36
N ALA A 162 -17.77 4.57 18.35
CA ALA A 162 -17.82 5.99 18.72
C ALA A 162 -17.38 6.91 17.56
N GLU A 163 -16.39 6.47 16.77
CA GLU A 163 -15.89 7.24 15.63
C GLU A 163 -16.87 7.25 14.46
N ALA A 164 -17.53 6.13 14.18
CA ALA A 164 -18.59 6.07 13.19
C ALA A 164 -19.76 7.01 13.56
N ARG A 165 -20.16 7.02 14.84
CA ARG A 165 -21.16 7.96 15.36
C ARG A 165 -20.73 9.41 15.25
N ALA A 166 -19.48 9.73 15.59
CA ALA A 166 -18.93 11.07 15.43
C ALA A 166 -18.90 11.54 13.96
N ALA A 167 -18.79 10.59 13.02
CA ALA A 167 -18.89 10.87 11.58
C ALA A 167 -20.35 10.92 11.06
N GLY A 168 -21.36 10.73 11.92
CA GLY A 168 -22.79 10.81 11.59
C GLY A 168 -23.45 9.48 11.21
N PHE A 169 -22.76 8.35 11.35
CA PHE A 169 -23.33 7.02 11.15
C PHE A 169 -23.82 6.46 12.48
N THR A 170 -25.13 6.26 12.66
CA THR A 170 -25.68 5.83 13.96
C THR A 170 -26.68 4.70 13.83
N GLU A 171 -26.95 4.02 14.94
CA GLU A 171 -27.93 2.96 15.00
C GLU A 171 -29.35 3.50 14.76
N GLU A 172 -29.65 4.70 15.28
CA GLU A 172 -31.00 5.30 15.23
C GLU A 172 -31.44 5.67 13.82
N ASN A 173 -30.52 6.12 12.97
CA ASN A 173 -30.82 6.42 11.56
C ASN A 173 -30.57 5.21 10.64
N GLY A 174 -30.30 4.02 11.21
CA GLY A 174 -30.12 2.77 10.47
C GLY A 174 -28.81 2.69 9.66
N THR A 175 -27.83 3.57 9.92
CA THR A 175 -26.57 3.63 9.16
C THR A 175 -25.35 3.07 9.89
N LEU A 176 -25.52 2.51 11.09
CA LEU A 176 -24.48 1.78 11.83
C LEU A 176 -25.09 0.52 12.48
N GLY A 177 -24.35 -0.58 12.48
CA GLY A 177 -24.80 -1.82 13.12
C GLY A 177 -23.75 -2.92 13.18
N ASP A 178 -24.20 -4.13 13.50
CA ASP A 178 -23.35 -5.32 13.49
C ASP A 178 -22.89 -5.64 12.06
N MET A 179 -21.63 -6.08 11.95
CA MET A 179 -21.01 -6.51 10.70
C MET A 179 -21.84 -7.53 9.93
N TRP A 180 -22.31 -8.60 10.58
CA TRP A 180 -22.95 -9.73 9.90
C TRP A 180 -24.38 -9.39 9.49
N GLU A 181 -25.09 -8.62 10.32
CA GLU A 181 -26.39 -8.05 9.96
C GLU A 181 -26.26 -7.13 8.74
N THR A 182 -25.22 -6.29 8.72
CA THR A 182 -24.97 -5.35 7.62
C THR A 182 -24.65 -6.09 6.33
N VAL A 183 -23.78 -7.12 6.37
CA VAL A 183 -23.49 -7.98 5.21
C VAL A 183 -24.78 -8.64 4.69
N SER A 184 -25.60 -9.19 5.58
CA SER A 184 -26.85 -9.87 5.20
C SER A 184 -27.92 -8.92 4.64
N GLY A 185 -27.89 -7.65 5.06
CA GLY A 185 -28.83 -6.61 4.62
C GLY A 185 -28.42 -5.88 3.34
N SER A 186 -27.18 -6.01 2.89
CA SER A 186 -26.63 -5.21 1.78
C SER A 186 -26.68 -5.92 0.42
N ASP A 187 -26.84 -5.11 -0.63
CA ASP A 187 -26.81 -5.58 -2.03
C ASP A 187 -25.42 -5.37 -2.65
N LEU A 188 -24.68 -4.38 -2.13
CA LEU A 188 -23.25 -4.18 -2.34
C LEU A 188 -22.56 -4.18 -0.97
N VAL A 189 -21.63 -5.10 -0.76
CA VAL A 189 -20.83 -5.21 0.46
C VAL A 189 -19.40 -4.76 0.16
N LEU A 190 -18.96 -3.66 0.75
CA LEU A 190 -17.58 -3.17 0.66
C LEU A 190 -16.77 -3.72 1.85
N LEU A 191 -15.89 -4.67 1.59
CA LEU A 191 -15.09 -5.34 2.63
C LEU A 191 -13.79 -4.55 2.91
N LEU A 192 -13.85 -3.61 3.85
CA LEU A 192 -12.77 -2.66 4.16
C LEU A 192 -12.12 -2.90 5.54
N ILE A 193 -12.13 -4.16 5.98
CA ILE A 193 -11.36 -4.64 7.15
C ILE A 193 -9.90 -4.92 6.75
N SER A 194 -9.02 -5.14 7.74
CA SER A 194 -7.64 -5.51 7.45
C SER A 194 -7.55 -6.80 6.64
N ASP A 195 -6.60 -6.87 5.71
CA ASP A 195 -6.50 -7.99 4.77
C ASP A 195 -6.28 -9.35 5.45
N SER A 196 -5.52 -9.38 6.55
CA SER A 196 -5.39 -10.58 7.39
C SER A 196 -6.72 -11.01 8.03
N ALA A 197 -7.60 -10.07 8.35
CA ALA A 197 -8.93 -10.38 8.87
C ALA A 197 -9.85 -10.88 7.75
N GLN A 198 -9.70 -10.39 6.51
CA GLN A 198 -10.40 -10.98 5.36
C GLN A 198 -9.98 -12.44 5.18
N ALA A 199 -8.68 -12.73 5.20
CA ALA A 199 -8.14 -14.08 5.09
C ALA A 199 -8.64 -15.03 6.20
N ASP A 200 -8.80 -14.53 7.43
CA ASP A 200 -9.27 -15.34 8.55
C ASP A 200 -10.80 -15.48 8.62
N ASN A 201 -11.58 -14.68 7.90
CA ASN A 201 -13.04 -14.60 8.05
C ASN A 201 -13.85 -14.71 6.74
N TYR A 202 -13.21 -14.92 5.58
CA TYR A 202 -13.91 -14.90 4.28
C TYR A 202 -15.06 -15.90 4.22
N GLU A 203 -14.94 -17.10 4.79
CA GLU A 203 -16.00 -18.11 4.78
C GLU A 203 -17.26 -17.58 5.48
N LYS A 204 -17.09 -16.85 6.59
CA LYS A 204 -18.19 -16.25 7.33
C LYS A 204 -18.76 -15.03 6.61
N VAL A 205 -17.94 -14.23 5.92
CA VAL A 205 -18.45 -13.16 5.06
C VAL A 205 -19.33 -13.76 3.96
N PHE A 206 -18.81 -14.74 3.23
CA PHE A 206 -19.52 -15.40 2.13
C PHE A 206 -20.83 -16.04 2.58
N SER A 207 -20.86 -16.67 3.76
CA SER A 207 -22.09 -17.31 4.28
C SER A 207 -23.21 -16.33 4.63
N HIS A 208 -22.90 -15.04 4.81
CA HIS A 208 -23.89 -14.00 5.12
C HIS A 208 -24.29 -13.18 3.90
N MET A 209 -23.58 -13.33 2.77
CA MET A 209 -23.92 -12.56 1.56
C MET A 209 -25.25 -13.03 0.99
N LYS A 210 -26.05 -12.09 0.50
CA LYS A 210 -27.27 -12.43 -0.26
C LYS A 210 -26.86 -13.09 -1.59
N PRO A 211 -27.61 -14.10 -2.06
CA PRO A 211 -27.44 -14.59 -3.43
C PRO A 211 -27.61 -13.46 -4.45
N ASN A 212 -26.78 -13.46 -5.51
CA ASN A 212 -26.73 -12.44 -6.56
C ASN A 212 -26.38 -11.02 -6.08
N SER A 213 -25.86 -10.86 -4.86
CA SER A 213 -25.29 -9.59 -4.38
C SER A 213 -23.87 -9.39 -4.90
N ILE A 214 -23.30 -8.21 -4.62
CA ILE A 214 -21.98 -7.81 -5.08
C ILE A 214 -21.04 -7.66 -3.88
N LEU A 215 -19.89 -8.34 -3.93
CA LEU A 215 -18.75 -8.09 -3.06
C LEU A 215 -17.81 -7.08 -3.71
N GLY A 216 -17.62 -5.93 -3.08
CA GLY A 216 -16.62 -4.93 -3.43
C GLY A 216 -15.40 -5.01 -2.53
N LEU A 217 -14.22 -5.08 -3.14
CA LEU A 217 -12.92 -5.02 -2.46
C LEU A 217 -12.19 -3.73 -2.84
N SER A 218 -11.39 -3.17 -1.94
CA SER A 218 -10.45 -2.09 -2.29
C SER A 218 -9.00 -2.55 -2.36
N HIS A 219 -8.81 -3.87 -2.39
CA HIS A 219 -7.54 -4.53 -2.59
C HIS A 219 -7.76 -6.01 -2.94
N GLY A 220 -6.95 -6.57 -3.83
CA GLY A 220 -7.03 -7.95 -4.33
C GLY A 220 -6.37 -8.99 -3.42
N PHE A 221 -5.88 -8.62 -2.23
CA PHE A 221 -5.26 -9.54 -1.28
C PHE A 221 -6.07 -10.82 -1.05
N LEU A 222 -7.39 -10.71 -0.90
CA LEU A 222 -8.24 -11.86 -0.64
C LEU A 222 -8.20 -12.86 -1.79
N LEU A 223 -8.12 -12.40 -3.05
CA LEU A 223 -7.92 -13.30 -4.20
C LEU A 223 -6.58 -14.04 -4.07
N GLY A 224 -5.48 -13.32 -3.84
CA GLY A 224 -4.16 -13.96 -3.69
C GLY A 224 -4.12 -14.95 -2.51
N HIS A 225 -4.82 -14.65 -1.42
CA HIS A 225 -4.98 -15.58 -0.30
C HIS A 225 -5.74 -16.86 -0.71
N LEU A 226 -6.89 -16.73 -1.37
CA LEU A 226 -7.71 -17.85 -1.84
C LEU A 226 -6.92 -18.71 -2.84
N GLN A 227 -6.23 -18.08 -3.80
CA GLN A 227 -5.35 -18.76 -4.76
C GLN A 227 -4.25 -19.57 -4.05
N SER A 228 -3.65 -19.05 -2.98
CA SER A 228 -2.64 -19.79 -2.18
C SER A 228 -3.17 -21.06 -1.50
N MET A 229 -4.49 -21.21 -1.42
CA MET A 229 -5.19 -22.39 -0.88
C MET A 229 -5.88 -23.21 -1.98
N GLY A 230 -5.73 -22.86 -3.26
CA GLY A 230 -6.43 -23.49 -4.37
C GLY A 230 -7.94 -23.26 -4.34
N ARG A 231 -8.39 -22.11 -3.80
CA ARG A 231 -9.79 -21.71 -3.69
C ARG A 231 -10.06 -20.46 -4.53
N ASP A 232 -11.34 -20.15 -4.73
CA ASP A 232 -11.85 -18.97 -5.43
C ASP A 232 -13.13 -18.47 -4.72
N PHE A 233 -13.66 -17.33 -5.14
CA PHE A 233 -14.89 -16.76 -4.60
C PHE A 233 -16.14 -17.62 -4.91
N PRO A 234 -17.22 -17.52 -4.11
CA PRO A 234 -18.49 -18.18 -4.37
C PRO A 234 -19.07 -17.78 -5.73
N LYS A 235 -19.64 -18.73 -6.48
CA LYS A 235 -20.13 -18.51 -7.86
C LYS A 235 -21.44 -17.71 -7.97
N GLU A 236 -22.16 -17.55 -6.86
CA GLU A 236 -23.49 -16.91 -6.82
C GLU A 236 -23.46 -15.41 -6.52
N ILE A 237 -22.28 -14.78 -6.41
CA ILE A 237 -22.13 -13.34 -6.12
C ILE A 237 -21.26 -12.66 -7.19
N SER A 238 -21.49 -11.40 -7.52
CA SER A 238 -20.50 -10.65 -8.31
C SER A 238 -19.33 -10.24 -7.41
N VAL A 239 -18.12 -10.18 -7.96
CA VAL A 239 -16.92 -9.75 -7.25
C VAL A 239 -16.24 -8.65 -8.05
N ILE A 240 -16.19 -7.47 -7.47
CA ILE A 240 -15.57 -6.28 -8.06
C ILE A 240 -14.52 -5.69 -7.12
N ALA A 241 -13.67 -4.83 -7.66
CA ALA A 241 -12.85 -3.96 -6.85
C ALA A 241 -12.80 -2.54 -7.38
N VAL A 242 -12.64 -1.61 -6.43
CA VAL A 242 -12.24 -0.22 -6.67
C VAL A 242 -11.16 0.09 -5.65
N CYS A 243 -9.94 0.31 -6.14
CA CYS A 243 -8.74 0.46 -5.33
C CYS A 243 -8.18 1.87 -5.49
N PRO A 244 -8.49 2.79 -4.57
CA PRO A 244 -7.88 4.12 -4.55
C PRO A 244 -6.36 4.02 -4.43
N LYS A 245 -5.64 4.67 -5.34
CA LYS A 245 -4.17 4.77 -5.39
C LYS A 245 -3.69 5.88 -4.46
N GLY A 246 -4.00 5.67 -3.18
CA GLY A 246 -3.72 6.58 -2.08
C GLY A 246 -4.35 6.13 -0.77
N MET A 247 -3.79 6.63 0.33
CA MET A 247 -4.26 6.30 1.68
C MET A 247 -5.68 6.84 1.97
N GLY A 248 -6.44 6.17 2.85
CA GLY A 248 -7.80 6.62 3.20
C GLY A 248 -7.92 8.11 3.58
N PRO A 249 -7.02 8.67 4.42
CA PRO A 249 -7.01 10.10 4.73
C PRO A 249 -6.93 11.01 3.49
N SER A 250 -6.12 10.66 2.47
CA SER A 250 -6.02 11.47 1.24
C SER A 250 -7.28 11.35 0.39
N VAL A 251 -7.90 10.17 0.31
CA VAL A 251 -9.20 9.94 -0.35
C VAL A 251 -10.28 10.88 0.20
N ARG A 252 -10.37 11.03 1.52
CA ARG A 252 -11.33 11.98 2.12
C ARG A 252 -10.91 13.43 1.90
N ARG A 253 -9.65 13.76 2.13
CA ARG A 253 -9.16 15.15 2.09
C ARG A 253 -9.34 15.78 0.71
N LEU A 254 -8.89 15.09 -0.34
CA LEU A 254 -9.01 15.60 -1.70
C LEU A 254 -10.46 15.65 -2.19
N TYR A 255 -11.31 14.69 -1.79
CA TYR A 255 -12.74 14.76 -2.07
C TYR A 255 -13.39 16.01 -1.47
N VAL A 256 -13.01 16.35 -0.23
CA VAL A 256 -13.51 17.56 0.45
C VAL A 256 -12.97 18.83 -0.24
N GLN A 257 -11.68 18.89 -0.59
CA GLN A 257 -11.13 19.99 -1.40
C GLN A 257 -11.86 20.12 -2.75
N GLY A 258 -12.28 18.99 -3.33
CA GLY A 258 -13.04 18.92 -4.57
C GLY A 258 -14.51 19.33 -4.49
N LYS A 259 -15.02 19.74 -3.32
CA LYS A 259 -16.35 20.39 -3.23
C LYS A 259 -16.37 21.74 -3.95
N GLU A 260 -15.25 22.46 -3.91
CA GLU A 260 -15.10 23.76 -4.56
C GLU A 260 -14.54 23.64 -5.99
N ILE A 261 -13.80 22.56 -6.28
CA ILE A 261 -13.10 22.36 -7.56
C ILE A 261 -13.44 20.97 -8.12
N ASN A 262 -14.14 20.94 -9.25
CA ASN A 262 -14.54 19.69 -9.88
C ASN A 262 -13.32 18.83 -10.26
N GLY A 263 -13.38 17.53 -9.97
CA GLY A 263 -12.35 16.56 -10.37
C GLY A 263 -11.20 16.37 -9.37
N ALA A 264 -11.28 16.90 -8.16
CA ALA A 264 -10.32 16.60 -7.10
C ALA A 264 -10.71 15.35 -6.28
N GLY A 265 -9.74 14.45 -6.10
CA GLY A 265 -9.85 13.17 -5.42
C GLY A 265 -8.59 12.33 -5.65
N ILE A 266 -8.64 11.05 -5.30
CA ILE A 266 -7.55 10.08 -5.53
C ILE A 266 -7.92 9.18 -6.71
N ASN A 267 -7.00 8.98 -7.65
CA ASN A 267 -7.22 8.05 -8.77
C ASN A 267 -7.52 6.65 -8.25
N SER A 268 -8.32 5.88 -8.98
CA SER A 268 -8.58 4.49 -8.61
C SER A 268 -8.37 3.55 -9.79
N SER A 269 -7.89 2.35 -9.50
CA SER A 269 -8.09 1.24 -10.43
C SER A 269 -9.43 0.56 -10.13
N PHE A 270 -10.00 -0.14 -11.11
CA PHE A 270 -11.15 -1.01 -10.87
C PHE A 270 -10.96 -2.37 -11.56
N ALA A 271 -11.59 -3.40 -11.00
CA ALA A 271 -11.59 -4.74 -11.55
C ALA A 271 -12.98 -5.37 -11.44
N VAL A 272 -13.31 -6.23 -12.40
CA VAL A 272 -14.47 -7.13 -12.34
C VAL A 272 -13.93 -8.56 -12.43
N HIS A 273 -13.91 -9.25 -11.29
CA HIS A 273 -13.42 -10.64 -11.20
C HIS A 273 -14.51 -11.65 -11.54
N GLN A 274 -15.74 -11.38 -11.07
CA GLN A 274 -16.90 -12.21 -11.34
C GLN A 274 -18.13 -11.36 -11.56
N GLU A 275 -18.94 -11.72 -12.55
CA GLU A 275 -20.18 -11.04 -12.95
C GLU A 275 -21.31 -12.06 -13.03
N VAL A 276 -22.40 -11.83 -12.30
CA VAL A 276 -23.55 -12.75 -12.24
C VAL A 276 -24.79 -12.25 -12.99
N ASP A 277 -24.92 -10.94 -13.20
CA ASP A 277 -26.16 -10.36 -13.74
C ASP A 277 -25.96 -9.16 -14.70
N GLY A 278 -24.71 -8.80 -14.97
CA GLY A 278 -24.33 -7.78 -15.96
C GLY A 278 -24.30 -6.35 -15.42
N ARG A 279 -24.29 -6.17 -14.09
CA ARG A 279 -24.25 -4.85 -13.42
C ARG A 279 -22.88 -4.49 -12.83
N ALA A 280 -21.97 -5.44 -12.67
CA ALA A 280 -20.74 -5.31 -11.92
C ALA A 280 -19.84 -4.16 -12.42
N THR A 281 -19.68 -4.01 -13.74
CA THR A 281 -18.85 -2.93 -14.31
C THR A 281 -19.40 -1.54 -13.94
N ASP A 282 -20.69 -1.29 -14.19
CA ASP A 282 -21.30 0.02 -13.92
C ASP A 282 -21.37 0.29 -12.40
N VAL A 283 -21.58 -0.74 -11.56
CA VAL A 283 -21.49 -0.60 -10.10
C VAL A 283 -20.07 -0.26 -9.64
N ALA A 284 -19.03 -0.89 -10.20
CA ALA A 284 -17.65 -0.58 -9.87
C ALA A 284 -17.27 0.86 -10.30
N LEU A 285 -17.65 1.26 -11.50
CA LEU A 285 -17.42 2.62 -12.00
C LEU A 285 -18.21 3.65 -11.18
N GLY A 286 -19.47 3.37 -10.85
CA GLY A 286 -20.29 4.21 -9.99
C GLY A 286 -19.71 4.38 -8.59
N TRP A 287 -19.18 3.30 -8.01
CA TRP A 287 -18.45 3.36 -6.74
C TRP A 287 -17.21 4.25 -6.86
N SER A 288 -16.36 4.04 -7.87
CA SER A 288 -15.17 4.87 -8.07
C SER A 288 -15.50 6.36 -8.27
N VAL A 289 -16.51 6.67 -9.09
CA VAL A 289 -16.97 8.05 -9.30
C VAL A 289 -17.49 8.66 -7.99
N ALA A 290 -18.28 7.91 -7.20
CA ALA A 290 -18.78 8.36 -5.91
C ALA A 290 -17.68 8.56 -4.85
N LEU A 291 -16.52 7.89 -5.00
CA LEU A 291 -15.35 8.20 -4.17
C LEU A 291 -14.64 9.50 -4.58
N GLY A 292 -14.94 10.03 -5.77
CA GLY A 292 -14.34 11.24 -6.33
C GLY A 292 -13.11 10.98 -7.19
N SER A 293 -12.91 9.77 -7.71
CA SER A 293 -11.73 9.44 -8.51
C SER A 293 -11.58 10.34 -9.74
N PRO A 294 -10.47 11.10 -9.90
CA PRO A 294 -10.27 12.00 -11.05
C PRO A 294 -10.29 11.25 -12.37
N PHE A 295 -9.65 10.07 -12.40
CA PHE A 295 -9.90 9.04 -13.40
C PHE A 295 -9.86 7.66 -12.76
N THR A 296 -10.54 6.72 -13.43
CA THR A 296 -10.63 5.31 -13.08
C THR A 296 -10.08 4.48 -14.23
N PHE A 297 -9.09 3.62 -13.98
CA PHE A 297 -8.48 2.75 -14.99
C PHE A 297 -8.74 1.26 -14.71
N ALA A 298 -8.84 0.45 -15.75
CA ALA A 298 -9.12 -0.97 -15.62
C ALA A 298 -7.87 -1.77 -15.23
N THR A 299 -8.06 -2.75 -14.35
CA THR A 299 -7.07 -3.78 -13.98
C THR A 299 -7.79 -5.09 -13.65
N THR A 300 -7.04 -6.09 -13.18
CA THR A 300 -7.60 -7.31 -12.57
C THR A 300 -7.27 -7.33 -11.07
N LEU A 301 -8.03 -8.06 -10.26
CA LEU A 301 -7.65 -8.30 -8.86
C LEU A 301 -6.23 -8.87 -8.73
N GLU A 302 -5.82 -9.71 -9.69
CA GLU A 302 -4.50 -10.34 -9.67
C GLU A 302 -3.36 -9.36 -9.96
N GLN A 303 -3.51 -8.51 -10.98
CA GLN A 303 -2.53 -7.46 -11.25
C GLN A 303 -2.50 -6.44 -10.11
N GLU A 304 -3.66 -6.04 -9.61
CA GLU A 304 -3.75 -5.05 -8.54
C GLU A 304 -3.06 -5.53 -7.26
N TYR A 305 -3.31 -6.76 -6.78
CA TYR A 305 -2.64 -7.18 -5.54
C TYR A 305 -1.13 -7.34 -5.74
N LYS A 306 -0.69 -7.69 -6.95
CA LYS A 306 0.72 -7.83 -7.28
C LYS A 306 1.41 -6.47 -7.31
N SER A 307 0.81 -5.45 -7.93
CA SER A 307 1.39 -4.12 -8.01
C SER A 307 1.32 -3.38 -6.68
N ASP A 308 0.19 -3.44 -5.98
CA ASP A 308 -0.09 -2.66 -4.77
C ASP A 308 0.77 -3.15 -3.58
N ILE A 309 0.72 -4.45 -3.23
CA ILE A 309 1.51 -5.05 -2.14
C ILE A 309 3.01 -4.82 -2.38
N PHE A 310 3.44 -4.91 -3.64
CA PHE A 310 4.81 -4.62 -4.05
C PHE A 310 5.14 -3.13 -3.94
N GLY A 311 4.28 -2.24 -4.42
CA GLY A 311 4.48 -0.78 -4.45
C GLY A 311 4.64 -0.20 -3.05
N GLU A 312 3.79 -0.61 -2.10
CA GLU A 312 3.87 -0.21 -0.68
C GLU A 312 5.15 -0.69 0.02
N ARG A 313 5.83 -1.72 -0.51
CA ARG A 313 7.15 -2.17 -0.06
C ARG A 313 8.29 -1.50 -0.80
N GLY A 314 8.05 -1.16 -2.06
CA GLY A 314 8.90 -0.36 -2.92
C GLY A 314 8.81 1.13 -2.59
N ILE A 315 8.79 1.96 -3.63
CA ILE A 315 8.98 3.41 -3.52
C ILE A 315 7.91 4.13 -2.70
N LEU A 316 6.70 3.57 -2.59
CA LEU A 316 5.60 4.24 -1.93
C LEU A 316 5.87 4.42 -0.42
N LEU A 317 6.43 3.42 0.25
CA LEU A 317 6.72 3.49 1.70
C LEU A 317 8.05 2.85 2.08
N GLY A 318 8.23 1.54 1.81
CA GLY A 318 9.38 0.78 2.32
C GLY A 318 10.72 1.27 1.78
N ALA A 319 10.87 1.30 0.46
CA ALA A 319 12.12 1.72 -0.17
C ALA A 319 12.46 3.18 0.11
N VAL A 320 11.48 4.10 0.05
CA VAL A 320 11.74 5.51 0.38
C VAL A 320 12.17 5.69 1.84
N HIS A 321 11.64 4.90 2.78
CA HIS A 321 12.14 4.88 4.18
C HIS A 321 13.59 4.37 4.24
N GLY A 322 13.89 3.26 3.57
CA GLY A 322 15.25 2.70 3.55
C GLY A 322 16.30 3.65 2.98
N ILE A 323 16.02 4.30 1.84
CA ILE A 323 16.98 5.22 1.22
C ILE A 323 17.23 6.46 2.08
N VAL A 324 16.21 7.02 2.75
CA VAL A 324 16.43 8.24 3.57
C VAL A 324 17.24 7.93 4.82
N GLU A 325 17.06 6.75 5.42
CA GLU A 325 17.89 6.29 6.55
C GLU A 325 19.35 6.09 6.11
N SER A 326 19.57 5.44 4.96
CA SER A 326 20.91 5.20 4.42
C SER A 326 21.63 6.50 4.06
N LEU A 327 20.97 7.39 3.31
CA LEU A 327 21.55 8.65 2.87
C LEU A 327 21.77 9.62 4.03
N PHE A 328 20.85 9.69 5.00
CA PHE A 328 21.04 10.50 6.20
C PHE A 328 22.30 10.07 6.94
N ARG A 329 22.47 8.76 7.14
CA ARG A 329 23.64 8.18 7.79
C ARG A 329 24.91 8.54 7.04
N ARG A 330 24.96 8.28 5.73
CA ARG A 330 26.09 8.63 4.85
C ARG A 330 26.47 10.09 4.97
N TYR A 331 25.50 11.00 4.89
CA TYR A 331 25.78 12.43 4.93
C TYR A 331 26.34 12.85 6.29
N THR A 332 25.80 12.33 7.39
CA THR A 332 26.34 12.63 8.72
C THR A 332 27.73 12.04 8.96
N GLU A 333 28.00 10.83 8.45
CA GLU A 333 29.33 10.20 8.53
C GLU A 333 30.39 10.98 7.74
N ASN A 334 29.97 11.63 6.64
CA ASN A 334 30.81 12.52 5.84
C ASN A 334 30.85 13.97 6.37
N GLY A 335 30.43 14.21 7.61
CA GLY A 335 30.57 15.49 8.30
C GLY A 335 29.46 16.52 8.04
N MET A 336 28.39 16.16 7.32
CA MET A 336 27.21 17.02 7.19
C MET A 336 26.47 17.11 8.54
N SER A 337 26.00 18.30 8.92
CA SER A 337 25.18 18.45 10.13
C SER A 337 23.88 17.66 9.99
N GLU A 338 23.35 17.17 11.11
CA GLU A 338 22.13 16.36 11.12
C GLU A 338 20.94 17.08 10.47
N ASP A 339 20.74 18.37 10.79
CA ASP A 339 19.65 19.18 10.23
C ASP A 339 19.76 19.29 8.72
N LEU A 340 20.98 19.49 8.20
CA LEU A 340 21.22 19.58 6.76
C LEU A 340 21.10 18.21 6.09
N ALA A 341 21.54 17.14 6.74
CA ALA A 341 21.38 15.77 6.24
C ALA A 341 19.89 15.38 6.14
N TYR A 342 19.06 15.76 7.13
CA TYR A 342 17.62 15.56 7.07
C TYR A 342 16.98 16.39 5.94
N LYS A 343 17.38 17.65 5.80
CA LYS A 343 16.90 18.51 4.69
C LYS A 343 17.27 17.97 3.32
N ASN A 344 18.52 17.52 3.14
CA ASN A 344 19.03 16.99 1.88
C ASN A 344 18.50 15.58 1.57
N THR A 345 17.79 14.92 2.49
CA THR A 345 17.14 13.62 2.26
C THR A 345 15.63 13.76 2.25
N VAL A 346 15.00 13.85 3.43
CA VAL A 346 13.55 13.82 3.58
C VAL A 346 12.90 15.05 2.96
N GLU A 347 13.31 16.26 3.35
CA GLU A 347 12.69 17.49 2.82
C GLU A 347 12.89 17.63 1.31
N CYS A 348 14.08 17.25 0.83
CA CYS A 348 14.43 17.19 -0.59
C CYS A 348 13.48 16.29 -1.38
N ILE A 349 13.31 15.03 -0.94
CA ILE A 349 12.44 14.05 -1.62
C ILE A 349 10.97 14.48 -1.55
N THR A 350 10.48 14.80 -0.35
CA THR A 350 9.04 14.99 -0.13
C THR A 350 8.56 16.39 -0.51
N GLY A 351 9.47 17.34 -0.69
CA GLY A 351 9.19 18.70 -1.12
C GLY A 351 9.46 18.90 -2.61
N ILE A 352 10.62 19.46 -2.95
CA ILE A 352 10.94 19.92 -4.31
C ILE A 352 10.99 18.79 -5.35
N ILE A 353 11.52 17.61 -5.00
CA ILE A 353 11.54 16.46 -5.92
C ILE A 353 10.11 16.01 -6.21
N SER A 354 9.31 15.75 -5.16
CA SER A 354 7.91 15.33 -5.32
C SER A 354 7.11 16.34 -6.13
N LYS A 355 7.20 17.64 -5.81
CA LYS A 355 6.51 18.70 -6.55
C LYS A 355 6.92 18.78 -8.02
N THR A 356 8.21 18.63 -8.30
CA THR A 356 8.72 18.68 -9.68
C THR A 356 8.23 17.48 -10.48
N ILE A 357 8.30 16.26 -9.92
CA ILE A 357 7.79 15.05 -10.58
C ILE A 357 6.27 15.13 -10.77
N SER A 358 5.56 15.60 -9.74
CA SER A 358 4.11 15.83 -9.74
C SER A 358 3.65 16.78 -10.84
N THR A 359 4.46 17.75 -11.28
CA THR A 359 3.99 18.73 -12.28
C THR A 359 4.66 18.60 -13.64
N LYS A 360 5.90 18.11 -13.68
CA LYS A 360 6.77 18.13 -14.87
C LYS A 360 7.54 16.82 -15.11
N GLY A 361 7.36 15.80 -14.27
CA GLY A 361 8.02 14.50 -14.42
C GLY A 361 9.49 14.47 -13.98
N MET A 362 10.10 13.28 -14.10
CA MET A 362 11.46 13.01 -13.60
C MET A 362 12.56 13.74 -14.39
N LEU A 363 12.40 13.89 -15.71
CA LEU A 363 13.38 14.61 -16.54
C LEU A 363 13.51 16.08 -16.10
N ALA A 364 12.43 16.70 -15.63
CA ALA A 364 12.48 18.08 -15.13
C ALA A 364 13.32 18.21 -13.86
N VAL A 365 13.38 17.18 -13.01
CA VAL A 365 14.30 17.14 -11.86
C VAL A 365 15.74 17.19 -12.37
N TYR A 366 16.11 16.26 -13.25
CA TYR A 366 17.46 16.18 -13.83
C TYR A 366 17.87 17.47 -14.56
N ASN A 367 16.98 18.01 -15.40
CA ASN A 367 17.24 19.20 -16.20
C ASN A 367 17.35 20.49 -15.37
N SER A 368 16.80 20.51 -14.15
CA SER A 368 16.90 21.66 -13.24
C SER A 368 18.23 21.75 -12.49
N LEU A 369 19.06 20.70 -12.54
CA LEU A 369 20.36 20.65 -11.88
C LEU A 369 21.42 21.42 -12.68
N SER A 370 22.45 21.93 -11.99
CA SER A 370 23.67 22.41 -12.63
C SER A 370 24.44 21.27 -13.32
N GLU A 371 25.44 21.59 -14.14
CA GLU A 371 26.25 20.56 -14.79
C GLU A 371 27.07 19.72 -13.79
N GLU A 372 27.51 20.30 -12.68
CA GLU A 372 28.06 19.56 -11.53
C GLU A 372 27.00 18.67 -10.89
N GLY A 373 25.79 19.21 -10.66
CA GLY A 373 24.69 18.46 -10.08
C GLY A 373 24.23 17.29 -10.95
N LYS A 374 24.21 17.45 -12.28
CA LYS A 374 23.93 16.35 -13.22
C LYS A 374 24.95 15.23 -13.09
N ARG A 375 26.24 15.55 -12.95
CA ARG A 375 27.30 14.54 -12.72
C ARG A 375 27.10 13.79 -11.40
N GLU A 376 26.72 14.49 -10.33
CA GLU A 376 26.37 13.84 -9.05
C GLU A 376 25.11 12.95 -9.16
N PHE A 377 24.08 13.43 -9.86
CA PHE A 377 22.87 12.67 -10.14
C PHE A 377 23.21 11.39 -10.92
N GLU A 378 23.97 11.50 -12.01
CA GLU A 378 24.37 10.36 -12.84
C GLU A 378 25.17 9.33 -12.06
N SER A 379 26.09 9.78 -11.20
CA SER A 379 26.87 8.91 -10.31
C SER A 379 25.96 8.12 -9.36
N ALA A 380 25.07 8.82 -8.65
CA ALA A 380 24.12 8.21 -7.74
C ALA A 380 23.13 7.27 -8.45
N TYR A 381 22.58 7.71 -9.59
CA TYR A 381 21.59 6.96 -10.36
C TYR A 381 22.21 5.68 -10.91
N SER A 382 23.40 5.78 -11.54
CA SER A 382 24.14 4.64 -12.08
C SER A 382 24.50 3.61 -11.01
N ALA A 383 24.87 4.06 -9.81
CA ALA A 383 25.25 3.16 -8.73
C ALA A 383 24.04 2.52 -8.02
N SER A 384 22.88 3.19 -8.01
CA SER A 384 21.72 2.76 -7.20
C SER A 384 20.67 1.97 -7.96
N PHE A 385 20.56 2.13 -9.28
CA PHE A 385 19.49 1.51 -10.08
C PHE A 385 19.42 -0.02 -9.91
N TYR A 386 20.53 -0.73 -10.12
CA TYR A 386 20.54 -2.20 -10.02
C TYR A 386 20.42 -2.72 -8.57
N PRO A 387 21.10 -2.13 -7.56
CA PRO A 387 20.84 -2.50 -6.16
C PRO A 387 19.37 -2.31 -5.74
N CYS A 388 18.72 -1.23 -6.18
CA CYS A 388 17.29 -1.05 -5.97
C CYS A 388 16.47 -2.11 -6.70
N MET A 389 16.79 -2.36 -7.98
CA MET A 389 16.11 -3.36 -8.80
C MET A 389 16.21 -4.76 -8.20
N ASP A 390 17.32 -5.14 -7.58
CA ASP A 390 17.51 -6.44 -6.93
C ASP A 390 16.45 -6.69 -5.85
N ILE A 391 16.35 -5.76 -4.88
CA ILE A 391 15.37 -5.89 -3.79
C ILE A 391 13.93 -5.74 -4.28
N LEU A 392 13.68 -4.87 -5.25
CA LEU A 392 12.36 -4.75 -5.89
C LEU A 392 11.99 -6.06 -6.60
N TYR A 393 12.92 -6.68 -7.31
CA TYR A 393 12.67 -7.91 -8.03
C TYR A 393 12.33 -9.06 -7.07
N GLU A 394 13.13 -9.24 -6.02
CA GLU A 394 12.86 -10.19 -4.93
C GLU A 394 11.46 -9.96 -4.33
N CYS A 395 11.15 -8.72 -3.96
CA CYS A 395 9.87 -8.36 -3.37
C CYS A 395 8.69 -8.71 -4.28
N TYR A 396 8.76 -8.36 -5.57
CA TYR A 396 7.68 -8.66 -6.51
C TYR A 396 7.44 -10.18 -6.61
N GLU A 397 8.51 -11.00 -6.67
CA GLU A 397 8.36 -12.46 -6.77
C GLU A 397 7.82 -13.09 -5.49
N ASP A 398 8.18 -12.55 -4.32
CA ASP A 398 7.59 -12.94 -3.03
C ASP A 398 6.09 -12.64 -2.98
N VAL A 399 5.64 -11.51 -3.54
CA VAL A 399 4.23 -11.17 -3.65
C VAL A 399 3.52 -12.09 -4.63
N ALA A 400 4.02 -12.21 -5.85
CA ALA A 400 3.40 -13.00 -6.91
C ALA A 400 3.33 -14.50 -6.61
N SER A 401 4.26 -15.02 -5.80
CA SER A 401 4.24 -16.42 -5.33
C SER A 401 3.27 -16.68 -4.18
N GLY A 402 2.69 -15.62 -3.58
CA GLY A 402 1.84 -15.70 -2.39
C GLY A 402 2.60 -15.80 -1.07
N SER A 403 3.95 -15.80 -1.10
CA SER A 403 4.80 -15.85 0.10
C SER A 403 4.58 -14.61 0.97
N GLU A 404 4.53 -13.43 0.36
CA GLU A 404 4.33 -12.18 1.09
C GLU A 404 2.92 -12.09 1.70
N ILE A 405 1.89 -12.48 0.94
CA ILE A 405 0.51 -12.55 1.42
C ILE A 405 0.41 -13.47 2.64
N ARG A 406 1.00 -14.67 2.56
CA ARG A 406 1.04 -15.60 3.70
C ARG A 406 1.75 -14.99 4.90
N SER A 407 2.84 -14.28 4.69
CA SER A 407 3.58 -13.62 5.77
C SER A 407 2.75 -12.57 6.49
N VAL A 408 1.94 -11.79 5.76
CA VAL A 408 1.02 -10.77 6.29
C VAL A 408 -0.10 -11.41 7.12
N VAL A 409 -0.72 -12.49 6.62
CA VAL A 409 -1.73 -13.25 7.38
C VAL A 409 -1.16 -13.71 8.72
N LEU A 410 0.02 -14.35 8.70
CA LEU A 410 0.65 -14.85 9.92
C LEU A 410 1.09 -13.72 10.86
N ALA A 411 1.51 -12.57 10.32
CA ALA A 411 1.83 -11.39 11.12
C ALA A 411 0.59 -10.84 11.84
N GLY A 412 -0.56 -10.74 11.16
CA GLY A 412 -1.82 -10.34 11.78
C GLY A 412 -2.21 -11.23 12.97
N ARG A 413 -2.01 -12.55 12.84
CA ARG A 413 -2.25 -13.50 13.93
C ARG A 413 -1.29 -13.34 15.11
N ARG A 414 -0.06 -12.84 14.89
CA ARG A 414 0.93 -12.57 15.96
C ARG A 414 0.67 -11.29 16.74
N PHE A 415 -0.32 -10.48 16.36
CA PHE A 415 -0.75 -9.34 17.17
C PHE A 415 -1.49 -9.74 18.45
N TYR A 416 -1.78 -11.03 18.63
CA TYR A 416 -2.45 -11.60 19.78
C TYR A 416 -1.61 -12.73 20.37
N GLU A 417 -1.77 -12.99 21.67
CA GLU A 417 -1.13 -14.12 22.34
C GLU A 417 -1.66 -15.44 21.77
N LYS A 418 -0.75 -16.36 21.44
CA LYS A 418 -1.07 -17.71 20.96
C LYS A 418 0.15 -18.61 21.16
N ASP A 419 -0.06 -19.92 21.21
CA ASP A 419 1.02 -20.92 21.34
C ASP A 419 1.94 -20.71 22.56
N GLY A 420 1.43 -20.06 23.62
CA GLY A 420 2.23 -19.70 24.81
C GLY A 420 3.23 -18.56 24.59
N LEU A 421 3.14 -17.84 23.46
CA LEU A 421 3.98 -16.70 23.11
C LEU A 421 3.24 -15.37 23.28
N PRO A 422 3.96 -14.28 23.61
CA PRO A 422 3.36 -12.97 23.78
C PRO A 422 2.83 -12.39 22.46
N ALA A 423 1.97 -11.38 22.57
CA ALA A 423 1.53 -10.57 21.44
C ALA A 423 2.63 -9.60 20.98
N PHE A 424 2.75 -9.42 19.65
CA PHE A 424 3.72 -8.51 19.03
C PHE A 424 3.02 -7.49 18.11
N PRO A 425 2.29 -6.50 18.67
CA PRO A 425 1.78 -5.39 17.87
C PRO A 425 2.94 -4.59 17.26
N MET A 426 2.69 -3.89 16.15
CA MET A 426 3.72 -3.08 15.49
C MET A 426 4.24 -1.95 16.40
N GLY A 427 5.57 -1.80 16.45
CA GLY A 427 6.24 -0.70 17.14
C GLY A 427 6.30 0.60 16.33
N LYS A 428 6.81 1.65 16.97
CA LYS A 428 7.06 2.97 16.35
C LYS A 428 8.35 2.94 15.52
N ILE A 429 8.36 3.65 14.40
CA ILE A 429 9.51 3.73 13.47
C ILE A 429 10.15 5.12 13.41
N ASP A 430 9.57 6.11 14.08
CA ASP A 430 9.96 7.53 14.04
C ASP A 430 10.62 8.04 15.32
N GLN A 431 11.12 7.13 16.17
CA GLN A 431 11.76 7.50 17.44
C GLN A 431 13.29 7.45 17.39
N THR A 432 13.87 7.07 16.26
CA THR A 432 15.33 7.01 16.06
C THR A 432 15.92 8.41 15.76
N ARG A 433 17.26 8.47 15.71
CA ARG A 433 18.07 9.69 15.58
C ARG A 433 17.53 10.67 14.53
N MET A 434 17.39 10.25 13.28
CA MET A 434 17.03 11.16 12.18
C MET A 434 15.61 11.71 12.30
N TRP A 435 14.69 10.96 12.89
CA TRP A 435 13.30 11.39 13.03
C TRP A 435 13.12 12.42 14.14
N LYS A 436 13.94 12.33 15.21
CA LYS A 436 14.05 13.40 16.22
C LYS A 436 14.69 14.67 15.68
N VAL A 437 15.67 14.53 14.79
CA VAL A 437 16.19 15.67 14.02
C VAL A 437 15.09 16.27 13.15
N GLY A 438 14.28 15.45 12.49
CA GLY A 438 13.14 15.88 11.69
C GLY A 438 12.10 16.69 12.47
N GLU A 439 11.81 16.32 13.72
CA GLU A 439 10.95 17.11 14.61
C GLU A 439 11.52 18.54 14.80
N ARG A 440 12.83 18.65 15.11
CA ARG A 440 13.52 19.94 15.24
C ARG A 440 13.52 20.75 13.93
N VAL A 441 13.82 20.11 12.81
CA VAL A 441 13.84 20.76 11.48
C VAL A 441 12.46 21.32 11.14
N ARG A 442 11.39 20.56 11.36
CA ARG A 442 10.01 21.00 11.07
C ARG A 442 9.53 22.11 12.00
N LEU A 443 9.94 22.12 13.27
CA LEU A 443 9.61 23.21 14.20
C LEU A 443 10.16 24.57 13.74
N ALA A 444 11.32 24.58 13.08
CA ALA A 444 11.93 25.79 12.54
C ALA A 444 11.58 26.07 11.06
N ARG A 445 10.78 25.21 10.43
CA ARG A 445 10.50 25.27 8.98
C ARG A 445 9.42 26.31 8.67
N PRO A 446 9.66 27.26 7.76
CA PRO A 446 8.63 28.16 7.26
C PRO A 446 7.48 27.42 6.58
N ALA A 447 6.27 27.98 6.62
CA ALA A 447 5.15 27.45 5.85
C ALA A 447 5.44 27.52 4.34
N GLY A 448 5.16 26.42 3.62
CA GLY A 448 5.38 26.32 2.18
C GLY A 448 6.83 26.06 1.75
N ASP A 449 7.75 25.78 2.69
CA ASP A 449 9.12 25.35 2.38
C ASP A 449 9.13 24.03 1.59
N LEU A 450 9.88 23.96 0.50
CA LEU A 450 10.00 22.78 -0.37
C LEU A 450 11.30 22.00 -0.15
N GLY A 451 12.14 22.43 0.79
CA GLY A 451 13.46 21.85 1.00
C GLY A 451 14.46 22.14 -0.12
N PRO A 452 15.73 21.75 0.07
CA PRO A 452 16.77 21.87 -0.95
C PRO A 452 16.61 20.79 -2.02
N LEU A 453 17.07 21.06 -3.25
CA LEU A 453 17.26 20.03 -4.27
C LEU A 453 18.70 19.51 -4.20
N TYR A 454 18.91 18.36 -3.55
CA TYR A 454 20.23 17.75 -3.42
C TYR A 454 20.47 16.72 -4.55
N PRO A 455 21.45 16.94 -5.46
CA PRO A 455 21.56 16.15 -6.68
C PRO A 455 21.80 14.66 -6.46
N PHE A 456 22.63 14.29 -5.49
CA PHE A 456 22.89 12.88 -5.16
C PHE A 456 21.62 12.18 -4.67
N THR A 457 20.86 12.81 -3.75
CA THR A 457 19.56 12.28 -3.28
C THR A 457 18.58 12.10 -4.43
N ALA A 458 18.50 13.09 -5.33
CA ALA A 458 17.66 13.00 -6.51
C ALA A 458 18.05 11.81 -7.40
N GLY A 459 19.35 11.57 -7.62
CA GLY A 459 19.84 10.42 -8.39
C GLY A 459 19.43 9.08 -7.79
N VAL A 460 19.57 8.90 -6.46
CA VAL A 460 19.15 7.66 -5.78
C VAL A 460 17.64 7.45 -5.86
N TYR A 461 16.84 8.48 -5.55
CA TYR A 461 15.38 8.38 -5.54
C TYR A 461 14.81 8.12 -6.94
N VAL A 462 15.30 8.81 -7.96
CA VAL A 462 14.83 8.63 -9.34
C VAL A 462 15.31 7.28 -9.90
N ALA A 463 16.48 6.77 -9.49
CA ALA A 463 16.91 5.41 -9.84
C ALA A 463 16.01 4.34 -9.25
N LEU A 464 15.60 4.48 -7.97
CA LEU A 464 14.62 3.61 -7.35
C LEU A 464 13.27 3.64 -8.10
N MET A 465 12.79 4.84 -8.46
CA MET A 465 11.53 5.03 -9.19
C MET A 465 11.57 4.31 -10.54
N MET A 466 12.65 4.50 -11.30
CA MET A 466 12.82 3.88 -12.61
C MET A 466 13.04 2.36 -12.53
N ALA A 467 13.74 1.88 -11.51
CA ALA A 467 13.88 0.44 -11.26
C ALA A 467 12.53 -0.22 -10.97
N GLN A 468 11.66 0.44 -10.18
CA GLN A 468 10.31 -0.05 -9.91
C GLN A 468 9.44 -0.09 -11.17
N ILE A 469 9.48 0.98 -11.97
CA ILE A 469 8.79 1.07 -13.26
C ILE A 469 9.20 -0.09 -14.18
N GLU A 470 10.50 -0.36 -14.28
CA GLU A 470 11.01 -1.42 -15.16
C GLU A 470 10.61 -2.82 -14.68
N ILE A 471 10.61 -3.08 -13.36
CA ILE A 471 10.12 -4.36 -12.82
C ILE A 471 8.65 -4.58 -13.18
N LEU A 472 7.78 -3.61 -12.90
CA LEU A 472 6.35 -3.76 -13.22
C LEU A 472 6.10 -3.89 -14.72
N ARG A 473 6.84 -3.14 -15.55
CA ARG A 473 6.80 -3.25 -17.01
C ARG A 473 7.16 -4.65 -17.49
N LYS A 474 8.27 -5.23 -16.98
CA LYS A 474 8.71 -6.59 -17.32
C LYS A 474 7.78 -7.68 -16.77
N LYS A 475 7.03 -7.37 -15.71
CA LYS A 475 6.02 -8.27 -15.14
C LYS A 475 4.63 -8.12 -15.79
N GLY A 476 4.46 -7.18 -16.73
CA GLY A 476 3.31 -7.10 -17.62
C GLY A 476 2.15 -6.23 -17.13
N HIS A 477 2.41 -5.29 -16.22
CA HIS A 477 1.43 -4.32 -15.73
C HIS A 477 1.19 -3.19 -16.74
N SER A 478 -0.03 -2.66 -16.81
CA SER A 478 -0.37 -1.51 -17.68
C SER A 478 0.40 -0.25 -17.28
N TYR A 479 0.56 0.72 -18.19
CA TYR A 479 1.23 1.98 -17.86
C TYR A 479 0.44 2.79 -16.85
N SER A 480 -0.90 2.80 -16.91
CA SER A 480 -1.71 3.48 -15.89
C SER A 480 -1.45 2.92 -14.49
N GLU A 481 -1.37 1.59 -14.35
CA GLU A 481 -1.06 0.95 -13.07
C GLU A 481 0.38 1.27 -12.64
N ILE A 482 1.37 1.10 -13.53
CA ILE A 482 2.78 1.41 -13.25
C ILE A 482 2.97 2.84 -12.75
N ILE A 483 2.39 3.81 -13.46
CA ILE A 483 2.57 5.24 -13.17
C ILE A 483 1.87 5.61 -11.86
N ASN A 484 0.67 5.08 -11.59
CA ASN A 484 0.01 5.35 -10.32
C ASN A 484 0.76 4.73 -9.13
N GLU A 485 1.21 3.48 -9.26
CA GLU A 485 1.88 2.71 -8.19
C GLU A 485 3.35 3.07 -7.96
N SER A 486 3.97 3.80 -8.89
CA SER A 486 5.41 4.13 -8.81
C SER A 486 5.70 5.63 -8.82
N VAL A 487 4.75 6.46 -9.24
CA VAL A 487 4.97 7.90 -9.44
C VAL A 487 3.88 8.70 -8.73
N ILE A 488 2.64 8.66 -9.23
CA ILE A 488 1.56 9.57 -8.82
C ILE A 488 1.21 9.36 -7.35
N GLU A 489 0.97 8.13 -6.89
CA GLU A 489 0.60 7.91 -5.49
C GLU A 489 1.69 8.38 -4.53
N SER A 490 2.96 8.13 -4.87
CA SER A 490 4.10 8.59 -4.07
C SER A 490 4.08 10.11 -3.91
N VAL A 491 4.05 10.86 -5.02
CA VAL A 491 4.27 12.31 -5.01
C VAL A 491 3.02 13.13 -4.69
N ASP A 492 1.83 12.61 -5.01
CA ASP A 492 0.55 13.34 -4.88
C ASP A 492 -0.28 12.90 -3.67
N SER A 493 -0.01 11.72 -3.08
CA SER A 493 -0.73 11.22 -1.90
C SER A 493 0.19 10.99 -0.69
N LEU A 494 1.29 10.25 -0.83
CA LEU A 494 2.04 9.73 0.33
C LEU A 494 3.11 10.68 0.86
N ASN A 495 4.01 11.15 -0.01
CA ASN A 495 5.11 12.03 0.36
C ASN A 495 4.67 13.32 1.09
N PRO A 496 3.53 13.96 0.75
CA PRO A 496 3.01 15.08 1.52
C PRO A 496 2.82 14.80 3.02
N PHE A 497 2.46 13.57 3.41
CA PHE A 497 2.35 13.19 4.82
C PHE A 497 3.71 13.05 5.48
N MET A 498 4.70 12.48 4.79
CA MET A 498 6.08 12.42 5.30
C MET A 498 6.65 13.84 5.45
N HIS A 499 6.38 14.73 4.50
CA HIS A 499 6.78 16.13 4.59
C HIS A 499 6.12 16.83 5.79
N ALA A 500 4.84 16.55 6.05
CA ALA A 500 4.10 17.16 7.15
C ALA A 500 4.67 16.74 8.52
N ARG A 501 4.88 15.44 8.77
CA ARG A 501 5.19 14.93 10.12
C ARG A 501 6.16 13.74 10.18
N GLY A 502 6.91 13.47 9.12
CA GLY A 502 7.91 12.39 9.07
C GLY A 502 7.31 11.03 8.72
N VAL A 503 8.16 10.00 8.65
CA VAL A 503 7.83 8.70 8.05
C VAL A 503 6.63 8.00 8.68
N SER A 504 6.49 8.03 10.00
CA SER A 504 5.37 7.40 10.71
C SER A 504 4.03 7.99 10.27
N PHE A 505 3.96 9.31 10.03
CA PHE A 505 2.72 9.95 9.59
C PHE A 505 2.30 9.55 8.17
N MET A 506 3.25 9.14 7.33
CA MET A 506 2.95 8.53 6.03
C MET A 506 2.61 7.04 6.19
N VAL A 507 3.53 6.25 6.75
CA VAL A 507 3.43 4.79 6.82
C VAL A 507 2.26 4.34 7.67
N ASP A 508 2.10 4.89 8.87
CA ASP A 508 1.11 4.39 9.82
C ASP A 508 -0.32 4.84 9.51
N ASN A 509 -0.51 5.80 8.58
CA ASN A 509 -1.82 6.15 8.03
C ASN A 509 -2.31 5.16 6.95
N CYS A 510 -1.42 4.36 6.37
CA CYS A 510 -1.76 3.34 5.38
C CYS A 510 -2.37 2.07 6.00
N SER A 511 -2.61 1.04 5.19
CA SER A 511 -3.19 -0.24 5.59
C SER A 511 -2.28 -1.01 6.56
N THR A 512 -2.79 -2.06 7.20
CA THR A 512 -1.93 -2.92 8.05
C THR A 512 -0.89 -3.66 7.21
N THR A 513 -1.26 -4.06 5.98
CA THR A 513 -0.40 -4.74 5.01
C THR A 513 0.76 -3.82 4.59
N ALA A 514 0.45 -2.56 4.30
CA ALA A 514 1.42 -1.50 4.01
C ALA A 514 2.41 -1.28 5.14
N ARG A 515 1.90 -1.15 6.37
CA ARG A 515 2.70 -0.90 7.57
C ARG A 515 3.66 -2.05 7.87
N LEU A 516 3.21 -3.29 7.69
CA LEU A 516 4.04 -4.49 7.82
C LEU A 516 5.07 -4.57 6.70
N GLY A 517 4.66 -4.30 5.45
CA GLY A 517 5.52 -4.29 4.28
C GLY A 517 6.67 -3.29 4.40
N SER A 518 6.35 -2.03 4.71
CA SER A 518 7.35 -0.98 4.94
C SER A 518 8.37 -1.40 6.01
N ARG A 519 7.91 -1.95 7.15
CA ARG A 519 8.78 -2.40 8.24
C ARG A 519 9.66 -3.61 7.88
N LYS A 520 9.17 -4.52 7.03
CA LYS A 520 9.93 -5.67 6.55
C LYS A 520 10.99 -5.28 5.52
N TRP A 521 10.65 -4.38 4.59
CA TRP A 521 11.44 -4.15 3.38
C TRP A 521 12.28 -2.87 3.43
N ALA A 522 11.94 -1.84 4.20
CA ALA A 522 12.78 -0.65 4.35
C ALA A 522 14.23 -0.97 4.78
N PRO A 523 14.49 -1.88 5.74
CA PRO A 523 15.86 -2.26 6.09
C PRO A 523 16.63 -2.90 4.93
N ARG A 524 15.94 -3.60 4.01
CA ARG A 524 16.58 -4.24 2.85
C ARG A 524 17.14 -3.20 1.88
N PHE A 525 16.37 -2.14 1.63
CA PHE A 525 16.81 -1.02 0.79
C PHE A 525 17.93 -0.20 1.44
N ASP A 526 17.86 0.05 2.74
CA ASP A 526 18.96 0.71 3.47
C ASP A 526 20.27 -0.09 3.31
N TYR A 527 20.21 -1.40 3.58
CA TYR A 527 21.38 -2.27 3.51
C TYR A 527 21.93 -2.39 2.09
N ILE A 528 21.09 -2.60 1.07
CA ILE A 528 21.59 -2.79 -0.30
C ILE A 528 22.24 -1.51 -0.86
N ILE A 529 21.67 -0.34 -0.54
CA ILE A 529 22.26 0.95 -0.92
C ILE A 529 23.61 1.11 -0.23
N THR A 530 23.66 0.87 1.08
CA THR A 530 24.89 1.02 1.86
C THR A 530 25.99 0.04 1.43
N GLN A 531 25.65 -1.22 1.16
CA GLN A 531 26.60 -2.27 0.85
C GLN A 531 27.09 -2.24 -0.59
N GLN A 532 26.27 -1.79 -1.54
CA GLN A 532 26.59 -1.87 -2.96
C GLN A 532 26.67 -0.48 -3.60
N ALA A 533 25.58 0.28 -3.58
CA ALA A 533 25.49 1.55 -4.30
C ALA A 533 26.51 2.57 -3.78
N LEU A 534 26.55 2.79 -2.46
CA LEU A 534 27.48 3.75 -1.84
C LEU A 534 28.93 3.29 -1.98
N VAL A 535 29.19 2.00 -1.84
CA VAL A 535 30.53 1.41 -2.05
C VAL A 535 31.01 1.62 -3.50
N ALA A 536 30.12 1.45 -4.48
CA ALA A 536 30.46 1.69 -5.88
C ALA A 536 30.81 3.17 -6.14
N VAL A 537 30.06 4.11 -5.55
CA VAL A 537 30.36 5.54 -5.62
C VAL A 537 31.71 5.85 -4.98
N ASP A 538 31.97 5.33 -3.78
CA ASP A 538 33.21 5.59 -3.03
C ASP A 538 34.45 5.01 -3.73
N ASN A 539 34.28 3.90 -4.45
CA ASN A 539 35.33 3.30 -5.29
C ASN A 539 35.51 4.00 -6.64
N GLY A 540 34.76 5.07 -6.92
CA GLY A 540 34.85 5.80 -8.18
C GLY A 540 34.42 4.97 -9.39
N ALA A 541 33.42 4.10 -9.23
CA ALA A 541 32.88 3.30 -10.32
C ALA A 541 32.47 4.18 -11.51
N LEU A 542 32.76 3.72 -12.72
CA LEU A 542 32.42 4.44 -13.94
C LEU A 542 30.89 4.55 -14.10
N ILE A 543 30.44 5.72 -14.54
CA ILE A 543 29.03 5.96 -14.86
C ILE A 543 28.62 5.05 -16.02
N ASN A 544 27.57 4.26 -15.82
CA ASN A 544 26.97 3.44 -16.85
C ASN A 544 26.19 4.32 -17.83
N ARG A 545 26.81 4.60 -18.99
CA ARG A 545 26.25 5.50 -20.01
C ARG A 545 24.98 4.96 -20.66
N ASP A 546 24.86 3.65 -20.83
CA ASP A 546 23.65 3.04 -21.38
C ASP A 546 22.46 3.26 -20.45
N LEU A 547 22.70 3.11 -19.14
CA LEU A 547 21.68 3.28 -18.12
C LEU A 547 21.21 4.75 -18.02
N ILE A 548 22.11 5.72 -18.13
CA ILE A 548 21.74 7.15 -18.21
C ILE A 548 21.02 7.45 -19.53
N SER A 549 21.50 6.93 -20.67
CA SER A 549 20.83 7.11 -21.96
C SER A 549 19.41 6.55 -21.92
N ASN A 550 19.24 5.33 -21.40
CA ASN A 550 17.94 4.69 -21.24
C ASN A 550 17.02 5.49 -20.34
N PHE A 551 17.52 6.02 -19.22
CA PHE A 551 16.75 6.93 -18.38
C PHE A 551 16.27 8.15 -19.18
N LEU A 552 17.15 8.83 -19.91
CA LEU A 552 16.80 10.05 -20.63
C LEU A 552 15.82 9.81 -21.78
N SER A 553 15.86 8.64 -22.39
CA SER A 553 14.98 8.26 -23.51
C SER A 553 13.80 7.35 -23.12
N ASP A 554 13.59 7.06 -21.82
CA ASP A 554 12.56 6.10 -21.42
C ASP A 554 11.16 6.63 -21.80
N PRO A 555 10.33 5.81 -22.47
CA PRO A 555 9.02 6.25 -22.93
C PRO A 555 8.04 6.57 -21.79
N VAL A 556 8.33 6.16 -20.56
CA VAL A 556 7.49 6.46 -19.38
C VAL A 556 7.38 7.96 -19.14
N HIS A 557 8.37 8.77 -19.52
CA HIS A 557 8.31 10.22 -19.30
C HIS A 557 7.14 10.85 -20.05
N GLY A 558 6.97 10.51 -21.33
CA GLY A 558 5.82 10.94 -22.13
C GLY A 558 4.50 10.37 -21.62
N ALA A 559 4.48 9.13 -21.16
CA ALA A 559 3.28 8.54 -20.55
C ALA A 559 2.88 9.24 -19.24
N ILE A 560 3.84 9.63 -18.40
CA ILE A 560 3.60 10.42 -17.18
C ILE A 560 3.01 11.78 -17.54
N GLU A 561 3.49 12.44 -18.60
CA GLU A 561 2.92 13.71 -19.07
C GLU A 561 1.46 13.58 -19.51
N VAL A 562 1.08 12.46 -20.14
CA VAL A 562 -0.33 12.18 -20.48
C VAL A 562 -1.15 11.95 -19.20
N CYS A 563 -0.69 11.11 -18.27
CA CYS A 563 -1.37 10.90 -17.00
C CYS A 563 -1.46 12.19 -16.15
N ALA A 564 -0.48 13.08 -16.26
CA ALA A 564 -0.44 14.36 -15.56
C ALA A 564 -1.63 15.25 -15.91
N GLN A 565 -2.10 15.19 -17.16
CA GLN A 565 -3.26 15.94 -17.65
C GLN A 565 -4.59 15.40 -17.10
N LEU A 566 -4.57 14.23 -16.46
CA LEU A 566 -5.74 13.60 -15.84
C LEU A 566 -5.83 13.87 -14.33
N ARG A 567 -4.79 14.49 -13.75
CA ARG A 567 -4.74 14.75 -12.31
C ARG A 567 -5.72 15.83 -11.87
N PRO A 568 -6.12 15.82 -10.59
CA PRO A 568 -6.72 16.98 -9.96
C PRO A 568 -5.92 18.25 -10.21
N THR A 569 -6.60 19.38 -10.38
CA THR A 569 -5.96 20.70 -10.42
C THR A 569 -5.59 21.22 -9.03
N VAL A 570 -5.76 20.40 -8.00
CA VAL A 570 -5.59 20.76 -6.58
C VAL A 570 -4.60 19.83 -5.93
N ASP A 571 -3.53 20.40 -5.39
CA ASP A 571 -2.58 19.68 -4.55
C ASP A 571 -3.23 19.32 -3.20
N ILE A 572 -2.88 18.16 -2.66
CA ILE A 572 -3.36 17.77 -1.33
C ILE A 572 -2.79 18.71 -0.28
N SER A 573 -3.67 19.23 0.58
CA SER A 573 -3.28 20.01 1.75
C SER A 573 -3.26 19.11 2.98
N VAL A 574 -2.07 18.84 3.54
CA VAL A 574 -1.89 18.01 4.73
C VAL A 574 -1.29 18.84 5.87
N PRO A 575 -2.11 19.44 6.76
CA PRO A 575 -1.59 20.17 7.90
C PRO A 575 -1.06 19.20 8.99
N PRO A 576 -0.12 19.64 9.84
CA PRO A 576 0.40 18.80 10.93
C PRO A 576 -0.69 18.32 11.92
N ASP A 577 -1.69 19.14 12.19
CA ASP A 577 -2.84 18.88 13.06
C ASP A 577 -4.04 18.27 12.32
N ALA A 578 -3.80 17.60 11.19
CA ALA A 578 -4.85 16.97 10.39
C ALA A 578 -5.80 16.11 11.24
N ASP A 579 -7.09 16.39 11.15
CA ASP A 579 -8.18 15.70 11.84
C ASP A 579 -8.72 14.50 11.04
N PHE A 580 -8.45 14.47 9.74
CA PHE A 580 -8.89 13.43 8.80
C PHE A 580 -7.97 12.20 8.77
N VAL A 581 -6.89 12.17 9.55
CA VAL A 581 -5.99 11.02 9.70
C VAL A 581 -6.53 9.99 10.68
N ARG A 582 -5.86 8.84 10.77
CA ARG A 582 -6.17 7.81 11.77
C ARG A 582 -6.24 8.42 13.18
N PRO A 583 -7.26 8.07 13.99
CA PRO A 583 -7.47 8.62 15.33
C PRO A 583 -6.22 8.62 16.21
N GLU A 584 -5.46 7.53 16.20
CA GLU A 584 -4.24 7.35 16.99
C GLU A 584 -3.05 8.21 16.54
N LEU A 585 -3.14 8.85 15.37
CA LEU A 585 -2.10 9.73 14.80
C LEU A 585 -2.47 11.23 14.88
N ARG A 586 -3.71 11.55 15.25
CA ARG A 586 -4.16 12.94 15.45
C ARG A 586 -3.38 13.55 16.61
N GLN A 587 -2.95 14.79 16.44
CA GLN A 587 -2.38 15.61 17.51
C GLN A 587 -3.28 16.83 17.65
N SER A 588 -3.78 17.08 18.85
CA SER A 588 -4.49 18.32 19.15
C SER A 588 -3.50 19.48 19.12
N SER A 589 -3.85 20.54 18.39
CA SER A 589 -3.18 21.83 18.47
C SER A 589 -3.35 22.33 19.93
N ASN A 590 -2.26 22.33 20.71
CA ASN A 590 -2.25 22.94 22.04
C ASN A 590 -2.14 24.46 21.92
#